data_AF-A0AAE3B889-F1
#
_entry.id   AF-A0AAE3B889-F1
#
_cell.length_a   1.000
_cell.length_b   1.000
_cell.length_c   1.000
_cell.angle_alpha   90.00
_cell.angle_beta   90.00
_cell.angle_gamma   90.00
#
_symmetry.space_group_name_H-M   'P 1'
#
loop_
_entity.id
_entity.type
_entity.pdbx_description
1 polymer ?
#
loop_
_entity_poly.entity_id
_entity_poly.type
_entity_poly.pdbx_seq_one_letter_code
_entity_poly.pdbx_strand_id
1 'polypeptide(L)' 'MFLAGSASAETCFAPSRPFVPSDPQTAQEYADLIKRDFESFIQDIQSYFRCLDNERARAFQEAREVSEEYGRFIGYGD' A
#
# COMPACT_ATOMS: atom_id res chain seq x y z
N MET A 1 3.18 -33.60 2.64
CA MET A 1 2.17 -32.64 3.13
C MET A 1 2.64 -31.28 2.65
N PHE A 2 2.09 -30.78 1.53
CA PHE A 2 2.46 -29.45 1.02
C PHE A 2 1.68 -28.42 1.83
N LEU A 3 2.38 -27.63 2.64
CA LEU A 3 1.78 -26.47 3.29
C LEU A 3 1.60 -25.41 2.21
N ALA A 4 0.44 -25.39 1.56
CA ALA A 4 0.05 -24.24 0.77
C ALA A 4 -0.11 -23.07 1.75
N GLY A 5 0.96 -22.27 1.89
CA GLY A 5 0.94 -21.06 2.69
C GLY A 5 -0.15 -20.15 2.16
N SER A 6 -1.13 -19.82 3.01
CA SER A 6 -2.11 -18.80 2.69
C SER A 6 -1.42 -17.44 2.80
N ALA A 7 -0.89 -16.93 1.70
CA ALA A 7 -0.38 -15.57 1.64
C ALA A 7 -1.57 -14.60 1.74
N SER A 8 -1.82 -14.03 2.92
CA SER A 8 -2.75 -12.90 3.04
C SER A 8 -2.01 -11.62 2.65
N ALA A 9 -2.41 -11.03 1.53
CA ALA A 9 -1.96 -9.69 1.15
C ALA A 9 -3.00 -8.66 1.61
N GLU A 10 -2.55 -7.58 2.23
CA GLU A 10 -3.40 -6.41 2.44
C GLU A 10 -3.60 -5.66 1.11
N THR A 11 -4.79 -5.08 0.94
CA THR A 11 -5.05 -4.18 -0.18
C THR A 11 -4.81 -2.74 0.25
N CYS A 12 -3.80 -2.10 -0.34
CA CYS A 12 -3.49 -0.70 -0.06
C CYS A 12 -4.32 0.22 -0.97
N PHE A 13 -5.22 1.02 -0.40
CA PHE A 13 -6.05 1.95 -1.15
C PHE A 13 -5.40 3.34 -1.22
N ALA A 14 -5.16 3.81 -2.44
CA ALA A 14 -4.69 5.17 -2.66
C ALA A 14 -5.81 6.18 -2.34
N PRO A 15 -5.52 7.28 -1.62
CA PRO A 15 -6.51 8.31 -1.37
C PRO A 15 -6.86 9.08 -2.65
N SER A 16 -8.10 9.57 -2.72
CA SER A 16 -8.54 10.43 -3.81
C SER A 16 -7.88 11.79 -3.73
N ARG A 17 -7.52 12.36 -4.88
CA ARG A 17 -6.98 13.73 -4.95
C ARG A 17 -8.04 14.74 -4.47
N PRO A 18 -7.68 15.70 -3.60
CA PRO A 18 -8.57 16.80 -3.26
C PRO A 18 -8.99 17.59 -4.50
N PHE A 19 -10.23 18.06 -4.52
CA PHE A 19 -10.77 18.87 -5.59
C PHE A 19 -10.58 20.37 -5.29
N VAL A 20 -10.27 21.15 -6.32
CA VAL A 20 -10.24 22.61 -6.26
C VAL A 20 -11.10 23.13 -7.42
N PRO A 21 -12.16 23.91 -7.15
CA PRO A 21 -12.95 24.55 -8.19
C PRO A 21 -12.08 25.44 -9.09
N SER A 22 -12.40 25.49 -10.38
CA SER A 22 -11.70 26.37 -11.33
C SER A 22 -12.08 27.85 -11.18
N ASP A 23 -13.28 28.13 -10.66
CA ASP A 23 -13.72 29.49 -10.34
C ASP A 23 -13.05 29.99 -9.05
N PRO A 24 -12.26 31.08 -9.10
CA PRO A 24 -11.53 31.59 -7.94
C PRO A 24 -12.45 32.09 -6.81
N GLN A 25 -13.63 32.62 -7.12
CA GLN A 25 -14.56 33.08 -6.09
C GLN A 25 -15.11 31.91 -5.29
N THR A 26 -15.54 30.85 -5.99
CA THR A 26 -15.97 29.59 -5.37
C THR A 26 -14.82 28.96 -4.57
N ALA A 27 -13.59 28.92 -5.11
CA ALA A 27 -12.45 28.39 -4.38
C ALA A 27 -12.17 29.17 -3.09
N GLN A 28 -12.34 30.50 -3.11
CA GLN A 28 -12.18 31.34 -1.92
C GLN A 28 -13.32 31.15 -0.91
N GLU A 29 -14.56 31.01 -1.39
CA GLU A 29 -15.74 30.77 -0.55
C GLU A 29 -15.59 29.46 0.26
N TYR A 30 -15.06 28.41 -0.37
CA TYR A 30 -14.86 27.10 0.25
C TYR A 30 -13.43 26.84 0.73
N ALA A 31 -12.60 27.87 0.89
CA ALA A 31 -11.17 27.73 1.19
C ALA A 31 -10.87 26.85 2.42
N ASP A 32 -11.65 27.00 3.50
CA ASP A 32 -11.48 26.21 4.72
C ASP A 32 -11.84 24.74 4.52
N LEU A 33 -12.85 24.44 3.69
CA LEU A 33 -13.20 23.06 3.34
C LEU A 33 -12.10 22.42 2.49
N ILE A 34 -11.67 23.13 1.43
CA ILE A 34 -10.59 22.68 0.55
C ILE A 34 -9.33 22.40 1.38
N LYS A 35 -8.97 23.30 2.31
CA LYS A 35 -7.81 23.09 3.19
C LYS A 35 -7.91 21.79 4.00
N ARG A 36 -9.07 21.50 4.60
CA ARG A 36 -9.30 20.27 5.35
C ARG A 36 -9.21 19.02 4.47
N ASP A 37 -9.66 19.09 3.23
CA ASP A 37 -9.56 17.97 2.28
C ASP A 37 -8.09 17.67 1.94
N PHE A 38 -7.27 18.72 1.77
CA PHE A 38 -5.83 18.55 1.58
C PHE A 38 -5.14 17.98 2.83
N GLU A 39 -5.49 18.44 4.02
CA GLU A 39 -4.95 17.90 5.28
C GLU A 39 -5.31 16.42 5.45
N SER A 40 -6.55 16.03 5.13
CA SER A 40 -7.01 14.64 5.14
C SER A 40 -6.23 13.79 4.13
N PHE A 41 -6.08 14.26 2.90
CA PHE A 41 -5.28 13.58 1.87
C PHE A 41 -3.83 13.34 2.33
N ILE A 42 -3.21 14.31 2.98
CA ILE A 42 -1.82 14.19 3.49
C ILE A 42 -1.74 13.11 4.58
N GLN A 43 -2.74 12.97 5.45
CA GLN A 43 -2.76 11.89 6.44
C GLN A 43 -2.99 10.52 5.79
N ASP A 44 -3.91 10.46 4.84
CA ASP A 44 -4.27 9.21 4.17
C ASP A 44 -3.14 8.68 3.28
N ILE A 45 -2.41 9.57 2.59
CA ILE A 45 -1.29 9.15 1.73
C ILE A 45 -0.13 8.56 2.56
N GLN A 46 0.06 9.03 3.79
CA GLN A 46 1.03 8.43 4.72
C GLN A 46 0.60 7.03 5.15
N SER A 47 -0.68 6.83 5.43
CA SER A 47 -1.23 5.50 5.74
C SER A 47 -1.12 4.55 4.55
N TYR A 48 -1.37 5.05 3.33
CA TYR A 48 -1.19 4.30 2.09
C TYR A 48 0.27 3.85 1.90
N PHE A 49 1.24 4.74 2.08
CA PHE A 49 2.66 4.38 1.96
C PHE A 49 3.08 3.34 2.99
N ARG A 50 2.66 3.49 4.25
CA ARG A 50 2.93 2.49 5.29
C ARG A 50 2.36 1.11 4.93
N CYS A 51 1.16 1.05 4.36
CA CYS A 51 0.60 -0.21 3.86
C CYS A 51 1.49 -0.82 2.77
N LEU A 52 1.88 -0.03 1.76
CA LEU A 52 2.72 -0.52 0.67
C LEU A 52 4.08 -1.03 1.16
N ASP A 53 4.69 -0.34 2.12
CA ASP A 53 5.97 -0.75 2.69
C ASP A 53 5.84 -2.07 3.47
N ASN A 54 4.74 -2.26 4.21
CA ASN A 54 4.44 -3.52 4.89
C ASN A 54 4.23 -4.66 3.89
N GLU A 55 3.45 -4.44 2.83
CA GLU A 55 3.22 -5.46 1.79
C GLU A 55 4.49 -5.81 1.05
N ARG A 56 5.35 -4.82 0.78
CA ARG A 56 6.68 -5.05 0.23
C ARG A 56 7.49 -5.94 1.16
N ALA A 57 7.60 -5.60 2.45
CA ALA A 57 8.36 -6.39 3.41
C ALA A 57 7.85 -7.84 3.52
N ARG A 58 6.53 -8.02 3.60
CA ARG A 58 5.87 -9.33 3.60
C ARG A 58 6.21 -10.15 2.36
N ALA A 59 6.06 -9.57 1.17
CA ALA A 59 6.34 -10.27 -0.09
C ALA A 59 7.82 -10.66 -0.22
N PHE A 60 8.73 -9.81 0.27
CA PHE A 60 10.17 -10.16 0.32
C PHE A 60 10.45 -11.35 1.23
N GLN A 61 9.80 -11.43 2.39
CA GLN A 61 9.95 -12.55 3.31
C GLN A 61 9.42 -13.85 2.69
N GLU A 62 8.24 -13.81 2.08
CA GLU A 62 7.65 -14.95 1.38
C GLU A 62 8.55 -15.44 0.24
N ALA A 63 9.05 -14.53 -0.60
CA ALA A 63 9.97 -14.87 -1.68
C ALA A 63 11.25 -15.56 -1.17
N ARG A 64 11.77 -15.10 -0.02
CA ARG A 64 12.94 -15.73 0.61
C ARG A 64 12.63 -17.14 1.08
N GLU A 65 11.54 -17.34 1.82
CA GLU A 65 11.14 -18.65 2.36
C GLU A 65 10.93 -19.68 1.24
N VAL A 66 10.20 -19.29 0.19
CA VAL A 66 9.96 -20.15 -0.98
C VAL A 66 11.25 -20.46 -1.73
N SER A 67 12.16 -19.48 -1.87
CA SER A 67 13.46 -19.70 -2.52
C SER A 67 14.34 -20.67 -1.73
N GLU A 68 14.37 -20.54 -0.40
CA GLU A 68 15.10 -21.46 0.48
C GLU A 68 14.50 -22.88 0.45
N GLU A 69 13.18 -23.00 0.39
CA GLU A 69 12.49 -24.28 0.22
C GLU A 69 12.85 -24.95 -1.11
N TYR A 70 12.80 -24.19 -2.21
CA TYR A 70 13.21 -24.70 -3.52
C TYR A 70 14.68 -25.13 -3.54
N GLY A 71 15.57 -24.33 -2.92
CA GLY A 71 16.99 -24.67 -2.78
C GLY A 71 17.23 -25.98 -2.03
N ARG A 72 16.46 -26.26 -0.97
CA ARG A 72 16.51 -27.55 -0.28
C ARG A 72 16.01 -28.68 -1.18
N PHE A 73 14.89 -28.48 -1.87
CA PHE A 73 14.32 -29.50 -2.76
C PHE A 73 15.32 -29.96 -3.83
N ILE A 74 16.00 -29.03 -4.51
CA ILE A 74 17.00 -29.39 -5.52
C ILE A 74 18.28 -29.98 -4.91
N GLY A 75 18.64 -29.57 -3.69
CA GLY A 75 19.81 -30.11 -2.99
C GLY A 75 19.64 -31.52 -2.42
N TYR A 76 18.39 -31.98 -2.21
CA TYR A 76 18.08 -33.36 -1.83
C TYR A 76 17.86 -34.29 -3.03
N GLY A 77 17.92 -33.77 -4.27
CA GLY A 77 17.64 -34.49 -5.51
C GLY A 77 18.87 -35.00 -6.26
N ASP A 78 20.07 -34.95 -5.67
CA ASP A 78 21.33 -35.48 -6.20
C ASP A 78 21.75 -36.77 -5.45
#